data_AF-A0AAV8YSJ3-F1
#
_entry.id   AF-A0AAV8YSJ3-F1
#
_cell.length_a   1.000
_cell.length_b   1.000
_cell.length_c   1.000
_cell.angle_alpha   90.00
_cell.angle_beta   90.00
_cell.angle_gamma   90.00
#
_symmetry.space_group_name_H-M   'P 1'
#
loop_
_entity.id
_entity.type
_entity.pdbx_description
1 polymer ?
#
loop_
_entity_poly.entity_id
_entity_poly.type
_entity_poly.pdbx_seq_one_letter_code
_entity_poly.pdbx_strand_id
1 'polypeptide(L)'
;MLHNSRDANVYSGDLSCSSCTCTSNTCGQNAQCQVVGGRPVCSCLRGYTGDPLSYCKRAECLDNSDCRGHLTCRNEKCTDVCAGSCGANANCDARNHLPVCSCPAGFTGDPFTSCRRFNPRISKNLPIKILSCLEELCHPSPCGPNTNCEVRNGVPTCTCLPGYHGSPLAGCRHECESDSECGPSLACIEFRCQNPCTSQCGTNAECETISNHRAVCKCPKNYFGNPYSSCQPECYGDVDCPTHKPACFYGICKSPCEHACGVGANCELRGLTPVCS
;
A
#
# COMPACT_ATOMS: atom_id res chain seq x y z
N MET A 1 27.79 -4.16 56.35
CA MET A 1 28.90 -3.47 57.05
C MET A 1 30.19 -4.10 56.53
N LEU A 2 30.84 -3.54 55.51
CA LEU A 2 31.90 -2.52 55.56
C LEU A 2 33.09 -2.86 56.50
N HIS A 3 34.26 -3.05 55.86
CA HIS A 3 35.65 -2.82 56.31
C HIS A 3 36.23 -3.68 57.45
N ASN A 4 37.52 -4.02 57.56
CA ASN A 4 38.79 -3.81 56.82
C ASN A 4 39.78 -4.84 57.42
N SER A 5 40.54 -5.61 56.64
CA SER A 5 41.97 -5.40 56.30
C SER A 5 42.94 -5.22 57.48
N ARG A 6 43.98 -6.09 57.53
CA ARG A 6 45.44 -5.82 57.71
C ARG A 6 46.17 -7.15 57.99
N ASP A 7 46.95 -7.66 57.04
CA ASP A 7 48.43 -7.53 56.91
C ASP A 7 49.16 -8.55 57.80
N ALA A 8 50.27 -9.18 57.46
CA ALA A 8 51.08 -9.41 56.27
C ALA A 8 52.23 -10.31 56.77
N ASN A 9 52.73 -11.26 55.99
CA ASN A 9 54.19 -11.34 55.84
C ASN A 9 54.61 -12.16 54.64
N VAL A 10 55.51 -11.51 53.91
CA VAL A 10 56.16 -11.88 52.66
C VAL A 10 57.36 -12.77 52.98
N TYR A 11 57.56 -13.82 52.20
CA TYR A 11 58.90 -14.25 51.82
C TYR A 11 58.98 -14.38 50.31
N SER A 12 59.91 -13.62 49.78
CA SER A 12 60.21 -13.33 48.39
C SER A 12 60.78 -14.56 47.69
N GLY A 13 60.33 -14.80 46.46
CA GLY A 13 60.86 -15.78 45.54
C GLY A 13 60.39 -15.46 44.14
N ASP A 14 61.18 -14.66 43.44
CA ASP A 14 61.07 -14.43 42.00
C ASP A 14 61.03 -15.77 41.25
N LEU A 15 59.89 -16.08 40.65
CA LEU A 15 59.85 -16.72 39.34
C LEU A 15 58.82 -15.97 38.51
N SER A 16 59.29 -14.91 37.88
CA SER A 16 58.64 -14.20 36.80
C SER A 16 57.93 -15.18 35.86
N CYS A 17 56.60 -15.11 35.76
CA CYS A 17 55.98 -15.33 34.46
C CYS A 17 55.74 -13.94 33.88
N SER A 18 56.85 -13.36 33.40
CA SER A 18 56.86 -12.26 32.43
C SER A 18 55.74 -12.50 31.44
N SER A 19 54.80 -11.55 31.31
CA SER A 19 53.71 -11.52 30.33
C SER A 19 53.49 -12.84 29.59
N CYS A 20 52.49 -13.65 29.96
CA CYS A 20 52.24 -14.92 29.28
C CYS A 20 52.06 -14.67 27.77
N THR A 21 53.13 -14.91 27.01
CA THR A 21 53.22 -14.64 25.58
C THR A 21 53.04 -15.95 24.83
N CYS A 22 52.61 -15.85 23.59
CA CYS A 22 52.52 -16.99 22.70
C CYS A 22 53.93 -17.48 22.35
N THR A 23 54.38 -18.54 23.00
CA THR A 23 55.65 -19.22 22.69
C THR A 23 55.37 -20.49 21.88
N SER A 24 56.41 -21.11 21.30
CA SER A 24 56.26 -22.23 20.35
C SER A 24 55.51 -23.44 20.90
N ASN A 25 55.41 -23.59 22.23
CA ASN A 25 54.78 -24.74 22.89
C ASN A 25 53.50 -24.36 23.67
N THR A 26 52.99 -23.14 23.51
CA THR A 26 51.82 -22.66 24.28
C THR A 26 50.50 -23.29 23.80
N CYS A 27 50.39 -23.67 22.52
CA CYS A 27 49.21 -24.31 21.95
C CYS A 27 49.57 -25.60 21.21
N GLY A 28 48.57 -26.46 21.02
CA GLY A 28 48.71 -27.71 20.28
C GLY A 28 48.98 -27.52 18.79
N GLN A 29 49.34 -28.60 18.10
CA GLN A 29 49.58 -28.54 16.65
C GLN A 29 48.31 -28.11 15.90
N ASN A 30 48.49 -27.26 14.88
CA ASN A 30 47.42 -26.64 14.09
C ASN A 30 46.47 -25.74 14.91
N ALA A 31 46.91 -25.25 16.07
CA ALA A 31 46.26 -24.19 16.83
C ALA A 31 47.04 -22.87 16.71
N GLN A 32 46.31 -21.76 16.73
CA GLN A 32 46.87 -20.42 16.85
C GLN A 32 46.75 -19.92 18.29
N CYS A 33 47.79 -19.21 18.74
CA CYS A 33 47.81 -18.55 20.03
C CYS A 33 47.52 -17.06 19.86
N GLN A 34 46.63 -16.51 20.67
CA GLN A 34 46.36 -15.07 20.75
C GLN A 34 46.42 -14.62 22.22
N VAL A 35 47.05 -13.47 22.49
CA VAL A 35 47.07 -12.90 23.84
C VAL A 35 45.83 -12.03 24.02
N VAL A 36 44.87 -12.50 24.83
CA VAL A 36 43.63 -11.79 25.15
C VAL A 36 43.62 -11.47 26.64
N GLY A 37 43.52 -10.19 27.01
CA GLY A 37 43.53 -9.76 28.41
C GLY A 37 44.81 -10.13 29.18
N GLY A 38 45.96 -10.15 28.50
CA GLY A 38 47.25 -10.52 29.09
C GLY A 38 47.46 -12.02 29.31
N ARG A 39 46.59 -12.88 28.76
CA ARG A 39 46.69 -14.34 28.83
C ARG A 39 46.67 -14.97 27.43
N PRO A 40 47.44 -16.05 27.19
CA PRO A 40 47.39 -16.78 25.93
C PRO A 40 46.09 -17.60 25.86
N VAL A 41 45.39 -17.45 24.75
CA VAL A 41 44.19 -18.21 24.40
C VAL A 41 44.49 -18.97 23.10
N CYS A 42 44.29 -20.29 23.13
CA CYS A 42 44.50 -21.17 21.99
C CYS A 42 43.18 -21.42 21.25
N SER A 43 43.21 -21.37 19.92
CA SER A 43 42.09 -21.73 19.05
C SER A 43 42.60 -22.52 17.86
N CYS A 44 41.81 -23.46 17.33
CA CYS A 44 42.24 -24.18 16.12
C CYS A 44 42.32 -23.23 14.92
N LEU A 45 43.30 -23.48 14.03
CA LEU A 45 43.37 -22.79 12.75
C LEU A 45 42.10 -23.05 11.92
N ARG A 46 41.76 -22.13 11.00
CA ARG A 46 40.61 -22.31 10.10
C ARG A 46 40.75 -23.62 9.32
N GLY A 47 39.69 -24.44 9.30
CA GLY A 47 39.73 -25.77 8.69
C GLY A 47 40.23 -26.87 9.62
N TYR A 48 40.43 -26.58 10.91
CA TYR A 48 40.75 -27.56 11.94
C TYR A 48 39.76 -27.47 13.11
N THR A 49 39.50 -28.61 13.75
CA THR A 49 38.63 -28.77 14.92
C THR A 49 39.29 -29.70 15.95
N GLY A 50 38.83 -29.69 17.21
CA GLY A 50 39.40 -30.48 18.29
C GLY A 50 39.82 -29.63 19.49
N ASP A 51 40.81 -30.11 20.25
CA ASP A 51 41.32 -29.41 21.43
C ASP A 51 42.55 -28.56 21.05
N PRO A 52 42.44 -27.22 21.10
CA PRO A 52 43.52 -26.32 20.71
C PRO A 52 44.72 -26.30 21.66
N LEU A 53 44.61 -26.88 22.86
CA LEU A 53 45.74 -27.01 23.79
C LEU A 53 46.59 -28.25 23.49
N SER A 54 46.00 -29.32 22.96
CA SER A 54 46.71 -30.58 22.68
C SER A 54 46.97 -30.76 21.18
N TYR A 55 45.93 -30.84 20.37
CA TYR A 55 46.00 -31.13 18.95
C TYR A 55 44.69 -30.81 18.22
N CYS A 56 44.79 -29.98 17.18
CA CYS A 56 43.69 -29.73 16.26
C CYS A 56 43.84 -30.63 15.01
N LYS A 57 42.78 -31.38 14.70
CA LYS A 57 42.67 -32.22 13.50
C LYS A 57 41.96 -31.47 12.38
N ARG A 58 42.21 -31.83 11.13
CA ARG A 58 41.52 -31.23 9.98
C ARG A 58 40.01 -31.47 10.10
N ALA A 59 39.23 -30.41 9.92
CA ALA A 59 37.78 -30.45 9.84
C ALA A 59 37.34 -31.31 8.64
N GLU A 60 36.21 -31.98 8.78
CA GLU A 60 35.62 -32.75 7.67
C GLU A 60 35.00 -31.80 6.64
N CYS A 61 34.32 -30.76 7.11
CA CYS A 61 33.67 -29.73 6.30
C CYS A 61 33.81 -28.35 6.96
N LEU A 62 33.72 -27.31 6.14
CA LEU A 62 33.53 -25.92 6.55
C LEU A 62 32.15 -25.41 6.16
N ASP A 63 31.61 -25.90 5.04
CA ASP A 63 30.28 -25.57 4.56
C ASP A 63 29.55 -26.81 4.04
N ASN A 64 28.27 -26.64 3.70
CA ASN A 64 27.44 -27.74 3.19
C ASN A 64 27.96 -28.31 1.87
N SER A 65 28.58 -27.49 1.02
CA SER A 65 29.11 -27.92 -0.28
C SER A 65 30.29 -28.89 -0.17
N ASP A 66 31.00 -28.89 0.96
CA ASP A 66 32.02 -29.89 1.27
C ASP A 66 31.44 -31.29 1.51
N CYS A 67 30.14 -31.39 1.82
CA CYS A 67 29.45 -32.62 2.13
C CYS A 67 28.72 -33.21 0.90
N ARG A 68 28.38 -34.50 0.94
CA ARG A 68 27.49 -35.11 -0.07
C ARG A 68 26.07 -34.55 0.07
N GLY A 69 25.26 -34.58 -1.00
CA GLY A 69 23.94 -33.92 -1.03
C GLY A 69 22.92 -34.33 0.04
N HIS A 70 23.10 -35.50 0.67
CA HIS A 70 22.27 -35.98 1.78
C HIS A 70 22.79 -35.62 3.19
N LEU A 71 23.93 -34.91 3.26
CA LEU A 71 24.63 -34.55 4.49
C LEU A 71 24.70 -33.02 4.63
N THR A 72 24.72 -32.49 5.85
CA THR A 72 24.96 -31.07 6.13
C THR A 72 26.19 -30.91 7.01
N CYS A 73 26.91 -29.81 6.81
CA CYS A 73 28.02 -29.46 7.68
C CYS A 73 27.49 -28.88 8.99
N ARG A 74 27.66 -29.64 10.07
CA ARG A 74 27.25 -29.24 11.41
C ARG A 74 28.40 -29.49 12.37
N ASN A 75 28.89 -28.42 13.01
CA ASN A 75 30.05 -28.47 13.90
C ASN A 75 31.24 -29.16 13.21
N GLU A 76 31.57 -28.67 12.01
CA GLU A 76 32.73 -29.09 11.21
C GLU A 76 32.76 -30.59 10.84
N LYS A 77 31.58 -31.24 10.90
CA LYS A 77 31.35 -32.65 10.58
C LYS A 77 30.18 -32.79 9.61
N CYS A 78 30.32 -33.65 8.59
CA CYS A 78 29.20 -33.96 7.70
C CYS A 78 28.26 -34.94 8.41
N THR A 79 27.03 -34.51 8.63
CA THR A 79 26.00 -35.29 9.34
C THR A 79 24.77 -35.48 8.49
N ASP A 80 24.09 -36.62 8.65
CA ASP A 80 22.89 -36.93 7.90
C ASP A 80 21.78 -35.92 8.22
N VAL A 81 21.26 -35.31 7.16
CA VAL A 81 20.25 -34.25 7.23
C VAL A 81 18.89 -34.77 7.70
N CYS A 82 18.61 -36.05 7.50
CA CYS A 82 17.38 -36.71 7.89
C CYS A 82 17.41 -37.28 9.32
N ALA A 83 18.60 -37.43 9.91
CA ALA A 83 18.76 -37.96 11.25
C ALA A 83 18.15 -37.03 12.31
N GLY A 84 16.92 -37.35 12.72
CA GLY A 84 16.19 -36.62 13.76
C GLY A 84 15.46 -35.36 13.29
N SER A 85 15.39 -35.11 11.98
CA SER A 85 14.77 -33.90 11.42
C SER A 85 13.29 -34.03 11.08
N CYS A 86 12.81 -35.25 10.81
CA CYS A 86 11.40 -35.50 10.53
C CYS A 86 10.69 -36.20 11.70
N GLY A 87 9.40 -35.96 11.79
CA GLY A 87 8.52 -36.50 12.81
C GLY A 87 8.27 -38.00 12.67
N ALA A 88 7.64 -38.59 13.69
CA ALA A 88 7.36 -40.03 13.70
C ALA A 88 6.46 -40.44 12.52
N ASN A 89 6.83 -41.52 11.81
CA ASN A 89 6.18 -42.03 10.59
C ASN A 89 6.20 -41.07 9.37
N ALA A 90 7.10 -40.08 9.35
CA ALA A 90 7.32 -39.25 8.16
C ALA A 90 8.44 -39.84 7.28
N ASN A 91 8.32 -39.64 5.97
CA ASN A 91 9.41 -39.83 5.04
C ASN A 91 10.30 -38.59 5.03
N CYS A 92 11.61 -38.79 5.02
CA CYS A 92 12.58 -37.73 4.79
C CYS A 92 13.24 -37.90 3.42
N ASP A 93 13.28 -36.80 2.66
CA ASP A 93 14.04 -36.68 1.42
C ASP A 93 15.07 -35.56 1.59
N ALA A 94 16.35 -35.84 1.36
CA ALA A 94 17.40 -34.86 1.52
C ALA A 94 17.59 -34.08 0.21
N ARG A 95 17.28 -32.77 0.23
CA ARG A 95 17.40 -31.89 -0.93
C ARG A 95 18.28 -30.71 -0.61
N ASN A 96 19.37 -30.54 -1.36
CA ASN A 96 20.31 -29.43 -1.20
C ASN A 96 20.78 -29.26 0.25
N HIS A 97 21.19 -30.35 0.90
CA HIS A 97 21.62 -30.37 2.30
C HIS A 97 20.54 -29.99 3.33
N LEU A 98 19.24 -30.03 2.94
CA LEU A 98 18.09 -29.75 3.80
C LEU A 98 17.10 -30.93 3.85
N PRO A 99 16.42 -31.17 4.99
CA PRO A 99 15.47 -32.25 5.13
C PRO A 99 14.11 -31.81 4.60
N VAL A 100 13.56 -32.58 3.67
CA VAL A 100 12.19 -32.42 3.20
C VAL A 100 11.34 -33.54 3.78
N CYS A 101 10.51 -33.20 4.77
CA CYS A 101 9.66 -34.15 5.46
C CYS A 101 8.27 -34.23 4.80
N SER A 102 7.76 -35.44 4.58
CA SER A 102 6.42 -35.67 4.02
C SER A 102 5.74 -36.86 4.68
N CYS A 103 4.40 -36.87 4.74
CA CYS A 103 3.68 -38.07 5.19
C CYS A 103 3.60 -39.09 4.05
N PRO A 104 3.90 -40.38 4.32
CA PRO A 104 3.79 -41.43 3.31
C PRO A 104 2.33 -41.66 2.90
N ALA A 105 2.13 -42.35 1.76
CA ALA A 105 0.80 -42.66 1.26
C ALA A 105 -0.06 -43.38 2.31
N GLY A 106 -1.28 -42.89 2.52
CA GLY A 106 -2.20 -43.42 3.55
C GLY A 106 -1.97 -42.86 4.96
N PHE A 107 -1.10 -41.86 5.14
CA PHE A 107 -0.90 -41.12 6.39
C PHE A 107 -1.25 -39.62 6.21
N THR A 108 -1.54 -38.95 7.31
CA THR A 108 -1.86 -37.51 7.39
C THR A 108 -1.33 -36.93 8.72
N GLY A 109 -1.13 -35.63 8.80
CA GLY A 109 -0.56 -34.96 9.97
C GLY A 109 0.49 -33.92 9.60
N ASP A 110 1.30 -33.54 10.57
CA ASP A 110 2.47 -32.66 10.39
C ASP A 110 3.74 -33.53 10.23
N PRO A 111 4.42 -33.52 9.07
CA PRO A 111 5.62 -34.32 8.83
C PRO A 111 6.82 -34.00 9.72
N PHE A 112 6.88 -32.84 10.37
CA PHE A 112 7.95 -32.49 11.31
C PHE A 112 7.68 -32.98 12.73
N THR A 113 6.41 -33.25 13.05
CA THR A 113 5.99 -33.70 14.40
C THR A 113 5.63 -35.18 14.39
N SER A 114 4.58 -35.57 13.64
CA SER A 114 4.15 -36.95 13.47
C SER A 114 3.09 -37.09 12.37
N CYS A 115 3.23 -38.15 11.58
CA CYS A 115 2.21 -38.64 10.67
C CYS A 115 1.42 -39.80 11.30
N ARG A 116 0.10 -39.79 11.12
CA ARG A 116 -0.82 -40.84 11.58
C ARG A 116 -1.59 -41.46 10.41
N ARG A 117 -2.03 -42.72 10.53
CA ARG A 117 -2.83 -43.37 9.48
C ARG A 117 -4.10 -42.57 9.18
N PHE A 118 -4.37 -42.37 7.90
CA PHE A 118 -5.58 -41.75 7.41
C PHE A 118 -6.78 -42.70 7.64
N ASN A 119 -7.66 -42.35 8.57
CA ASN A 119 -8.90 -43.08 8.83
C ASN A 119 -10.11 -42.28 8.29
N PRO A 120 -10.68 -42.68 7.14
CA PRO A 120 -11.79 -41.95 6.52
C PRO A 120 -13.08 -41.96 7.37
N ARG A 121 -13.21 -42.85 8.37
CA ARG A 121 -14.38 -42.88 9.28
C ARG A 121 -14.32 -41.80 10.37
N ILE A 122 -13.14 -41.30 10.72
CA ILE A 122 -12.95 -40.23 11.73
C ILE A 122 -13.12 -38.84 11.10
N SER A 123 -13.00 -38.72 9.78
CA SER A 123 -13.19 -37.45 9.06
C SER A 123 -14.64 -36.97 8.99
N LYS A 124 -15.63 -37.82 9.34
CA LYS A 124 -17.05 -37.40 9.44
C LYS A 124 -17.38 -36.67 10.74
N ASN A 125 -16.52 -36.78 11.76
CA ASN A 125 -16.66 -36.09 13.05
C ASN A 125 -15.43 -35.22 13.36
N LEU A 126 -14.77 -34.67 12.34
CA LEU A 126 -13.96 -33.48 12.58
C LEU A 126 -14.97 -32.36 12.88
N PRO A 127 -14.91 -31.66 14.02
CA PRO A 127 -15.73 -30.48 14.20
C PRO A 127 -15.46 -29.58 12.99
N ILE A 128 -16.53 -29.03 12.43
CA ILE A 128 -16.55 -28.18 11.25
C ILE A 128 -15.53 -27.04 11.43
N LYS A 129 -14.25 -27.29 11.13
CA LYS A 129 -13.18 -26.30 11.08
C LYS A 129 -12.98 -25.79 9.65
N ILE A 130 -13.84 -26.23 8.72
CA ILE A 130 -13.97 -25.63 7.39
C ILE A 130 -14.71 -24.29 7.50
N LEU A 131 -15.55 -24.09 8.52
CA LEU A 131 -16.24 -22.81 8.72
C LEU A 131 -15.28 -21.69 9.17
N SER A 132 -14.14 -22.02 9.80
CA SER A 132 -13.14 -21.02 10.23
C SER A 132 -12.02 -20.77 9.22
N CYS A 133 -11.92 -21.54 8.13
CA CYS A 133 -10.95 -21.27 7.05
C CYS A 133 -11.52 -20.33 5.99
N LEU A 134 -12.83 -20.08 5.99
CA LEU A 134 -13.47 -19.20 5.02
C LEU A 134 -13.06 -17.74 5.27
N GLU A 135 -12.93 -17.31 6.54
CA GLU A 135 -12.48 -15.96 6.89
C GLU A 135 -11.00 -15.70 6.54
N GLU A 136 -10.15 -16.74 6.61
CA GLU A 136 -8.73 -16.66 6.24
C GLU A 136 -8.51 -16.34 4.74
N LEU A 137 -9.49 -16.64 3.86
CA LEU A 137 -9.37 -16.37 2.42
C LEU A 137 -9.36 -14.87 2.07
N CYS A 138 -9.88 -14.03 2.96
CA CYS A 138 -9.85 -12.57 2.81
C CYS A 138 -8.83 -11.93 3.78
N HIS A 139 -8.04 -12.72 4.51
CA HIS A 139 -7.15 -12.25 5.57
C HIS A 139 -5.76 -12.91 5.46
N PRO A 140 -4.75 -12.26 4.86
CA PRO A 140 -4.80 -10.92 4.25
C PRO A 140 -5.60 -10.90 2.95
N SER A 141 -6.23 -9.77 2.63
CA SER A 141 -7.11 -9.67 1.46
C SER A 141 -6.34 -9.91 0.16
N PRO A 142 -6.79 -10.81 -0.71
CA PRO A 142 -6.22 -11.00 -2.04
C PRO A 142 -6.71 -9.93 -3.05
N CYS A 143 -7.62 -9.05 -2.64
CA CYS A 143 -8.19 -8.01 -3.47
C CYS A 143 -7.33 -6.73 -3.44
N GLY A 144 -7.39 -5.94 -4.51
CA GLY A 144 -6.69 -4.65 -4.56
C GLY A 144 -7.33 -3.59 -3.65
N PRO A 145 -6.71 -2.41 -3.49
CA PRO A 145 -7.23 -1.34 -2.64
C PRO A 145 -8.64 -0.87 -3.03
N ASN A 146 -9.38 -0.32 -2.07
CA ASN A 146 -10.76 0.18 -2.21
C ASN A 146 -11.77 -0.87 -2.71
N THR A 147 -11.60 -2.11 -2.25
CA THR A 147 -12.49 -3.23 -2.55
C THR A 147 -13.03 -3.89 -1.29
N ASN A 148 -14.14 -4.59 -1.44
CA ASN A 148 -14.68 -5.51 -0.47
C ASN A 148 -14.34 -6.95 -0.90
N CYS A 149 -13.89 -7.78 0.04
CA CYS A 149 -13.62 -9.20 -0.16
C CYS A 149 -14.72 -10.01 0.52
N GLU A 150 -15.47 -10.79 -0.26
CA GLU A 150 -16.49 -11.72 0.23
C GLU A 150 -16.19 -13.13 -0.26
N VAL A 151 -16.36 -14.14 0.60
CA VAL A 151 -16.27 -15.53 0.14
C VAL A 151 -17.61 -16.00 -0.39
N ARG A 152 -17.67 -16.30 -1.69
CA ARG A 152 -18.84 -16.88 -2.36
C ARG A 152 -18.49 -18.25 -2.90
N ASN A 153 -19.28 -19.26 -2.53
CA ASN A 153 -19.06 -20.66 -2.93
C ASN A 153 -17.64 -21.19 -2.62
N GLY A 154 -17.03 -20.72 -1.52
CA GLY A 154 -15.68 -21.14 -1.14
C GLY A 154 -14.53 -20.44 -1.86
N VAL A 155 -14.80 -19.37 -2.63
CA VAL A 155 -13.79 -18.59 -3.36
C VAL A 155 -13.86 -17.12 -2.95
N PRO A 156 -12.73 -16.44 -2.67
CA PRO A 156 -12.71 -15.01 -2.42
C PRO A 156 -13.13 -14.25 -3.69
N THR A 157 -14.16 -13.43 -3.56
CA THR A 157 -14.72 -12.60 -4.62
C THR A 157 -14.50 -11.15 -4.25
N CYS A 158 -13.88 -10.40 -5.15
CA CYS A 158 -13.55 -9.00 -4.96
C CYS A 158 -14.56 -8.11 -5.69
N THR A 159 -15.09 -7.10 -5.00
CA THR A 159 -15.97 -6.08 -5.60
C THR A 159 -15.50 -4.68 -5.22
N CYS A 160 -15.64 -3.69 -6.10
CA CYS A 160 -15.34 -2.30 -5.74
C CYS A 160 -16.29 -1.82 -4.63
N LEU A 161 -15.77 -0.97 -3.73
CA LEU A 161 -16.63 -0.24 -2.80
C LEU A 161 -17.58 0.72 -3.56
N PRO A 162 -18.72 1.11 -2.98
CA PRO A 162 -19.63 2.06 -3.62
C PRO A 162 -18.93 3.35 -4.04
N GLY A 163 -19.13 3.79 -5.29
CA GLY A 163 -18.48 4.99 -5.84
C GLY A 163 -17.04 4.77 -6.36
N TYR A 164 -16.54 3.54 -6.30
CA TYR A 164 -15.27 3.13 -6.92
C TYR A 164 -15.52 2.25 -8.15
N HIS A 165 -14.65 2.40 -9.14
CA HIS A 165 -14.72 1.74 -10.43
C HIS A 165 -13.34 1.19 -10.83
N GLY A 166 -13.33 0.21 -11.74
CA GLY A 166 -12.10 -0.42 -12.23
C GLY A 166 -12.04 -1.92 -11.97
N SER A 167 -10.83 -2.45 -11.81
CA SER A 167 -10.58 -3.88 -11.60
C SER A 167 -10.43 -4.19 -10.10
N PRO A 168 -11.35 -4.95 -9.49
CA PRO A 168 -11.25 -5.28 -8.06
C PRO A 168 -9.99 -6.06 -7.66
N LEU A 169 -9.37 -6.78 -8.60
CA LEU A 169 -8.11 -7.50 -8.31
C LEU A 169 -6.89 -6.55 -8.28
N ALA A 170 -6.87 -5.53 -9.14
CA ALA A 170 -5.80 -4.54 -9.17
C ALA A 170 -6.01 -3.40 -8.15
N GLY A 171 -7.26 -3.14 -7.80
CA GLY A 171 -7.69 -2.01 -6.99
C GLY A 171 -8.65 -1.13 -7.75
N CYS A 172 -9.64 -0.59 -7.03
CA CYS A 172 -10.60 0.34 -7.60
C CYS A 172 -10.22 1.77 -7.23
N ARG A 173 -10.61 2.71 -8.10
CA ARG A 173 -10.44 4.15 -7.89
C ARG A 173 -11.75 4.87 -8.18
N HIS A 174 -11.84 6.11 -7.75
CA HIS A 174 -12.96 6.96 -8.17
C HIS A 174 -12.96 7.21 -9.68
N GLU A 175 -14.05 7.74 -10.21
CA GLU A 175 -14.12 8.13 -11.62
C GLU A 175 -13.05 9.21 -11.93
N CYS A 176 -12.85 10.13 -10.99
CA CYS A 176 -11.80 11.15 -11.04
C CYS A 176 -11.35 11.51 -9.61
N GLU A 177 -10.10 11.95 -9.46
CA GLU A 177 -9.62 12.69 -8.27
C GLU A 177 -9.35 14.17 -8.59
N SER A 178 -9.19 14.48 -9.88
CA SER A 178 -8.90 15.81 -10.39
C SER A 178 -9.68 16.11 -11.66
N ASP A 179 -9.90 17.39 -11.93
CA ASP A 179 -10.58 17.88 -13.14
C ASP A 179 -9.93 17.38 -14.43
N SER A 180 -8.59 17.24 -14.44
CA SER A 180 -7.82 16.78 -15.61
C SER A 180 -8.12 15.35 -16.05
N GLU A 181 -8.75 14.54 -15.19
CA GLU A 181 -9.17 13.18 -15.52
C GLU A 181 -10.54 13.14 -16.23
N CYS A 182 -11.26 14.26 -16.20
CA CYS A 182 -12.55 14.40 -16.85
C CYS A 182 -12.40 14.95 -18.27
N GLY A 183 -13.44 14.74 -19.09
CA GLY A 183 -13.52 15.39 -20.40
C GLY A 183 -13.46 16.93 -20.28
N PRO A 184 -13.11 17.65 -21.36
CA PRO A 184 -12.82 19.10 -21.31
C PRO A 184 -13.98 19.96 -20.79
N SER A 185 -15.22 19.48 -20.89
CA SER A 185 -16.44 20.17 -20.44
C SER A 185 -16.99 19.64 -19.09
N LEU A 186 -16.30 18.71 -18.44
CA LEU A 186 -16.72 18.07 -17.19
C LEU A 186 -15.73 18.40 -16.07
N ALA A 187 -16.20 18.53 -14.85
CA ALA A 187 -15.37 18.78 -13.67
C ALA A 187 -15.46 17.60 -12.70
N CYS A 188 -14.42 17.40 -11.90
CA CYS A 188 -14.41 16.40 -10.86
C CYS A 188 -15.14 16.92 -9.62
N ILE A 189 -16.43 16.57 -9.51
CA ILE A 189 -17.31 17.01 -8.43
C ILE A 189 -17.71 15.78 -7.64
N GLU A 190 -17.34 15.73 -6.37
CA GLU A 190 -17.59 14.59 -5.48
C GLU A 190 -17.15 13.24 -6.11
N PHE A 191 -15.92 13.22 -6.63
CA PHE A 191 -15.28 12.04 -7.21
C PHE A 191 -15.95 11.48 -8.49
N ARG A 192 -16.78 12.30 -9.14
CA ARG A 192 -17.44 11.98 -10.41
C ARG A 192 -17.26 13.09 -11.44
N CYS A 193 -17.15 12.72 -12.71
CA CYS A 193 -17.05 13.67 -13.80
C CYS A 193 -18.44 14.21 -14.14
N GLN A 194 -18.76 15.38 -13.60
CA GLN A 194 -20.07 15.99 -13.69
C GLN A 194 -20.02 17.32 -14.43
N ASN A 195 -21.17 17.73 -14.99
CA ASN A 195 -21.28 19.06 -15.60
C ASN A 195 -21.29 20.13 -14.49
N PRO A 196 -20.31 21.06 -14.47
CA PRO A 196 -20.24 22.10 -13.43
C PRO A 196 -21.41 23.10 -13.51
N CYS A 197 -22.19 23.13 -14.60
CA CYS A 197 -23.35 24.01 -14.76
C CYS A 197 -24.60 23.61 -13.98
N THR A 198 -24.61 22.49 -13.27
CA THR A 198 -25.82 21.96 -12.62
C THR A 198 -26.38 22.86 -11.51
N SER A 199 -25.56 23.71 -10.87
CA SER A 199 -26.03 24.60 -9.79
C SER A 199 -25.14 25.82 -9.50
N GLN A 200 -24.30 26.25 -10.45
CA GLN A 200 -23.31 27.32 -10.22
C GLN A 200 -23.75 28.72 -10.67
N CYS A 201 -24.75 28.81 -11.55
CA CYS A 201 -25.21 30.10 -12.10
C CYS A 201 -26.46 30.61 -11.40
N GLY A 202 -26.60 31.95 -11.36
CA GLY A 202 -27.73 32.63 -10.78
C GLY A 202 -29.02 32.46 -11.59
N THR A 203 -30.14 32.92 -11.04
CA THR A 203 -31.45 32.82 -11.70
C THR A 203 -31.44 33.56 -13.05
N ASN A 204 -32.01 32.94 -14.09
CA ASN A 204 -32.06 33.44 -15.47
C ASN A 204 -30.68 33.68 -16.13
N ALA A 205 -29.60 33.08 -15.61
CA ALA A 205 -28.31 33.09 -16.28
C ALA A 205 -28.12 31.85 -17.18
N GLU A 206 -27.41 32.02 -18.28
CA GLU A 206 -26.94 30.93 -19.12
C GLU A 206 -25.60 30.43 -18.59
N CYS A 207 -25.43 29.10 -18.55
CA CYS A 207 -24.17 28.49 -18.16
C CYS A 207 -23.49 27.84 -19.36
N GLU A 208 -22.22 28.17 -19.55
CA GLU A 208 -21.36 27.51 -20.53
C GLU A 208 -20.15 26.89 -19.84
N THR A 209 -19.87 25.63 -20.17
CA THR A 209 -18.64 24.97 -19.76
C THR A 209 -17.54 25.37 -20.73
N ILE A 210 -16.61 26.22 -20.28
CA ILE A 210 -15.38 26.46 -21.03
C ILE A 210 -14.45 25.25 -20.77
N SER A 211 -13.54 24.95 -21.71
CA SER A 211 -12.64 23.78 -21.75
C SER A 211 -11.62 23.68 -20.59
N ASN A 212 -11.93 24.25 -19.44
CA ASN A 212 -11.09 24.33 -18.26
C ASN A 212 -11.90 23.93 -17.00
N HIS A 213 -12.87 23.04 -17.17
CA HIS A 213 -13.61 22.39 -16.07
C HIS A 213 -14.39 23.35 -15.15
N ARG A 214 -14.67 24.58 -15.61
CA ARG A 214 -15.43 25.57 -14.85
C ARG A 214 -16.74 25.92 -15.53
N ALA A 215 -17.75 26.18 -14.71
CA ALA A 215 -18.94 26.90 -15.13
C ALA A 215 -18.58 28.37 -15.38
N VAL A 216 -19.00 28.89 -16.53
CA VAL A 216 -18.98 30.33 -16.81
C VAL A 216 -20.41 30.79 -17.03
N CYS A 217 -20.84 31.71 -16.17
CA CYS A 217 -22.20 32.24 -16.19
C CYS A 217 -22.24 33.55 -16.95
N LYS A 218 -23.23 33.70 -17.84
CA LYS A 218 -23.51 34.95 -18.56
C LYS A 218 -25.00 35.28 -18.50
N CYS A 219 -25.32 36.56 -18.50
CA CYS A 219 -26.71 36.96 -18.70
C CYS A 219 -27.08 36.74 -20.18
N PRO A 220 -28.27 36.18 -20.46
CA PRO A 220 -28.78 36.07 -21.82
C PRO A 220 -28.92 37.46 -22.45
N LYS A 221 -29.06 37.50 -23.78
CA LYS A 221 -29.25 38.76 -24.50
C LYS A 221 -30.42 39.56 -23.89
N ASN A 222 -30.22 40.85 -23.72
CA ASN A 222 -31.18 41.81 -23.13
C ASN A 222 -31.46 41.66 -21.63
N TYR A 223 -30.69 40.83 -20.92
CA TYR A 223 -30.74 40.74 -19.46
C TYR A 223 -29.50 41.38 -18.84
N PHE A 224 -29.67 41.95 -17.66
CA PHE A 224 -28.65 42.68 -16.92
C PHE A 224 -28.58 42.20 -15.47
N GLY A 225 -27.46 42.44 -14.79
CA GLY A 225 -27.24 42.02 -13.41
C GLY A 225 -25.94 41.21 -13.24
N ASN A 226 -25.87 40.43 -12.15
CA ASN A 226 -24.75 39.53 -11.89
C ASN A 226 -25.13 38.10 -12.32
N PRO A 227 -24.47 37.50 -13.34
CA PRO A 227 -24.76 36.14 -13.80
C PRO A 227 -24.62 35.04 -12.75
N TYR A 228 -23.85 35.27 -11.68
CA TYR A 228 -23.69 34.31 -10.58
C TYR A 228 -24.76 34.46 -9.49
N SER A 229 -25.62 35.48 -9.57
CA SER A 229 -26.67 35.74 -8.57
C SER A 229 -28.05 35.81 -9.20
N SER A 230 -28.26 36.73 -10.15
CA SER A 230 -29.52 36.88 -10.90
C SER A 230 -29.32 37.79 -12.10
N CYS A 231 -29.94 37.40 -13.21
CA CYS A 231 -30.12 38.23 -14.40
C CYS A 231 -31.59 38.65 -14.51
N GLN A 232 -31.84 39.90 -14.87
CA GLN A 232 -33.20 40.44 -15.05
C GLN A 232 -33.26 41.33 -16.30
N PRO A 233 -34.39 41.34 -17.03
CA PRO A 233 -34.61 42.30 -18.10
C PRO A 233 -34.78 43.72 -17.52
N GLU A 234 -34.62 44.73 -18.37
CA GLU A 234 -34.92 46.11 -17.99
C GLU A 234 -36.43 46.32 -17.74
N CYS A 235 -37.29 45.58 -18.46
CA CYS A 235 -38.74 45.67 -18.39
C CYS A 235 -39.40 44.31 -18.62
N TYR A 236 -40.57 44.09 -18.01
CA TYR A 236 -41.48 42.98 -18.32
C TYR A 236 -42.69 43.44 -19.14
N GLY A 237 -43.01 44.74 -19.13
CA GLY A 237 -43.98 45.38 -20.01
C GLY A 237 -43.74 46.89 -20.16
N ASP A 238 -44.51 47.53 -21.05
CA ASP A 238 -44.36 48.97 -21.38
C ASP A 238 -44.47 49.89 -20.16
N VAL A 239 -45.24 49.47 -19.15
CA VAL A 239 -45.45 50.22 -17.90
C VAL A 239 -44.18 50.34 -17.03
N ASP A 240 -43.22 49.43 -17.22
CA ASP A 240 -41.94 49.46 -16.50
C ASP A 240 -40.96 50.46 -17.11
N CYS A 241 -41.25 50.95 -18.33
CA CYS A 241 -40.35 51.77 -19.10
C CYS A 241 -40.50 53.27 -18.83
N PRO A 242 -39.39 54.03 -18.82
CA PRO A 242 -39.45 55.47 -18.62
C PRO A 242 -39.98 56.19 -19.87
N THR A 243 -40.49 57.40 -19.68
CA THR A 243 -41.21 58.18 -20.70
C THR A 243 -40.46 58.45 -22.00
N HIS A 244 -39.12 58.49 -21.98
CA HIS A 244 -38.29 58.74 -23.16
C HIS A 244 -38.03 57.47 -24.02
N LYS A 245 -38.39 56.29 -23.51
CA LYS A 245 -38.27 54.99 -24.20
C LYS A 245 -39.42 54.05 -23.76
N PRO A 246 -40.68 54.41 -24.03
CA PRO A 246 -41.84 53.85 -23.33
C PRO A 246 -42.26 52.45 -23.81
N ALA A 247 -41.63 51.87 -24.82
CA ALA A 247 -41.98 50.55 -25.33
C ALA A 247 -41.00 49.48 -24.82
N CYS A 248 -41.52 48.42 -24.22
CA CYS A 248 -40.74 47.26 -23.82
C CYS A 248 -40.63 46.27 -24.98
N PHE A 249 -39.44 46.12 -25.54
CA PHE A 249 -39.18 45.25 -26.68
C PHE A 249 -38.13 44.20 -26.33
N TYR A 250 -38.55 42.95 -26.22
CA TYR A 250 -37.71 41.82 -25.80
C TYR A 250 -36.89 42.09 -24.52
N GLY A 251 -37.51 42.72 -23.52
CA GLY A 251 -36.90 42.98 -22.21
C GLY A 251 -36.00 44.21 -22.12
N ILE A 252 -35.97 45.07 -23.16
CA ILE A 252 -35.28 46.38 -23.14
C ILE A 252 -36.30 47.47 -23.42
N CYS A 253 -36.18 48.59 -22.71
CA CYS A 253 -36.95 49.78 -23.00
C CYS A 253 -36.39 50.50 -24.23
N LYS A 254 -37.23 50.69 -25.25
CA LYS A 254 -36.88 51.35 -26.51
C LYS A 254 -37.80 52.51 -26.80
N SER A 255 -37.28 53.48 -27.53
CA SER A 255 -38.10 54.54 -28.09
C SER A 255 -38.76 54.06 -29.38
N PRO A 256 -40.09 54.12 -29.53
CA PRO A 256 -40.74 53.84 -30.81
C PRO A 256 -40.27 54.77 -31.95
N CYS A 257 -39.63 55.90 -31.62
CA CYS A 257 -39.02 56.81 -32.60
C CYS A 257 -37.67 56.33 -33.13
N GLU A 258 -37.05 55.32 -32.51
CA GLU A 258 -35.75 54.80 -32.92
C GLU A 258 -35.87 54.11 -34.30
N HIS A 259 -35.52 54.85 -35.37
CA HIS A 259 -35.64 54.47 -36.79
C HIS A 259 -37.06 54.48 -37.41
N ALA A 260 -38.04 55.11 -36.76
CA ALA A 260 -39.39 55.21 -37.32
C ALA A 260 -39.54 56.27 -38.42
N CYS A 261 -38.74 57.35 -38.35
CA CYS A 261 -38.82 58.50 -39.26
C CYS A 261 -37.58 58.60 -40.16
N GLY A 262 -37.75 59.25 -41.32
CA GLY A 262 -36.64 59.51 -42.26
C GLY A 262 -35.58 60.47 -41.71
N VAL A 263 -34.40 60.47 -42.33
CA VAL A 263 -33.29 61.36 -41.93
C VAL A 263 -33.74 62.82 -42.00
N GLY A 264 -33.67 63.53 -40.86
CA GLY A 264 -34.03 64.94 -40.74
C GLY A 264 -35.50 65.23 -40.37
N ALA A 265 -36.34 64.21 -40.23
CA ALA A 265 -37.70 64.37 -39.71
C ALA A 265 -37.71 64.42 -38.18
N ASN A 266 -38.59 65.24 -37.59
CA ASN A 266 -38.82 65.22 -36.16
C ASN A 266 -39.78 64.07 -35.80
N CYS A 267 -39.50 63.37 -34.70
CA CYS A 267 -40.35 62.27 -34.24
C CYS A 267 -40.92 62.58 -32.86
N GLU A 268 -42.25 62.53 -32.75
CA GLU A 268 -42.98 62.70 -31.50
C GLU A 268 -43.84 61.46 -31.22
N LEU A 269 -44.02 61.12 -29.95
CA LEU A 269 -44.85 59.98 -29.55
C LEU A 269 -46.27 60.42 -29.23
N ARG A 270 -47.26 59.79 -29.88
CA ARG A 270 -48.67 59.79 -29.45
C ARG A 270 -49.01 58.44 -28.84
N GLY A 271 -48.89 58.34 -27.51
CA GLY A 271 -48.88 57.05 -26.82
C GLY A 271 -47.61 56.27 -27.19
N LEU A 272 -47.76 55.04 -27.70
CA LEU A 272 -46.64 54.25 -28.25
C LEU A 272 -46.44 54.43 -29.76
N THR A 273 -47.24 55.29 -30.40
CA THR A 273 -47.18 55.48 -31.86
C THR A 273 -46.24 56.63 -32.21
N PRO A 274 -45.18 56.39 -33.01
CA PRO A 274 -44.34 57.46 -33.53
C PRO A 274 -45.07 58.26 -34.60
N VAL A 275 -44.97 59.58 -34.53
CA VAL A 275 -45.52 60.54 -35.49
C VAL A 275 -44.37 61.38 -36.03
N CYS A 276 -44.18 61.35 -37.35
CA CYS A 276 -43.11 62.07 -38.02
C CYS A 276 -43.63 63.41 -38.58
N SER A 277 -42.87 64.49 -38.41
CA SER A 277 -43.16 65.83 -38.95
C SER A 277 -41.96 66.45 -39.64
#